data_AF-A0A813AD12-F1
#
_entry.id   AF-A0A813AD12-F1
#
_cell.length_a   1.000
_cell.length_b   1.000
_cell.length_c   1.000
_cell.angle_alpha   90.00
_cell.angle_beta   90.00
_cell.angle_gamma   90.00
#
_symmetry.space_group_name_H-M   'P 1'
#
loop_
_entity.id
_entity.type
_entity.pdbx_description
1 polymer ?
#
loop_
_entity_poly.entity_id
_entity_poly.type
_entity_poly.pdbx_seq_one_letter_code
_entity_poly.pdbx_strand_id
1 'polypeptide(L)'
;MDSSGAALDPSSTVKRTRLQPGDSVTLQIRPPVVQATSQAWAAILDDGSVVTWGNPSYGGDSGWAEPDLRNVVKIQSNPWAFAAILHDGSVVAWGDLDKGGSIGQRLTGVRDIQASARAFAAILNDGSVEAWGDEDGGGFLSEDIVDCHLVRGIQWNCRAFAAILDSGSVVTWGDAAYGGECNTGHLRGVVAIEATISAFATEGGDSSRVQAQLRNVVSIAADTRSFTAILSNGSLVAWGAV
;
A
#
# COMPACT_ATOMS: atom_id res chain seq x y z
N MET A 1 9.78 -17.77 24.09
CA MET A 1 11.24 -17.95 23.91
C MET A 1 11.87 -18.30 25.26
N ASP A 2 13.02 -18.99 25.27
CA ASP A 2 13.80 -19.18 26.50
C ASP A 2 14.56 -17.90 26.90
N SER A 3 15.30 -17.95 28.01
CA SER A 3 16.10 -16.83 28.52
C SER A 3 17.25 -16.40 27.59
N SER A 4 17.55 -17.18 26.54
CA SER A 4 18.52 -16.84 25.48
C SER A 4 17.86 -16.22 24.24
N GLY A 5 16.53 -16.11 24.19
CA GLY A 5 15.79 -15.62 23.04
C GLY A 5 15.51 -16.68 21.98
N ALA A 6 15.74 -17.97 22.25
CA ALA A 6 15.42 -19.04 21.30
C ALA A 6 13.92 -19.37 21.34
N ALA A 7 13.31 -19.54 20.16
CA ALA A 7 11.91 -19.97 20.04
C ALA A 7 11.75 -21.40 20.58
N LEU A 8 10.82 -21.57 21.51
CA LEU A 8 10.47 -22.88 22.06
C LEU A 8 9.29 -23.45 21.26
N ASP A 9 9.35 -24.74 20.96
CA ASP A 9 8.24 -25.45 20.32
C ASP A 9 7.00 -25.41 21.24
N PRO A 10 5.87 -24.85 20.80
CA PRO A 10 4.66 -24.70 21.61
C PRO A 10 4.02 -26.02 22.03
N SER A 11 4.38 -27.14 21.40
CA SER A 11 3.91 -28.49 21.72
C SER A 11 4.85 -29.28 22.65
N SER A 12 6.02 -28.73 22.97
CA SER A 12 7.03 -29.41 23.77
C SER A 12 6.71 -29.38 25.27
N THR A 13 6.90 -30.51 25.95
CA THR A 13 6.70 -30.61 27.40
C THR A 13 7.85 -29.95 28.16
N VAL A 14 7.57 -29.41 29.36
CA VAL A 14 8.55 -28.71 30.22
C VAL A 14 9.83 -29.52 30.51
N LYS A 15 9.77 -30.86 30.44
CA LYS A 15 10.95 -31.73 30.60
C LYS A 15 11.86 -31.80 29.36
N ARG A 16 11.34 -31.47 28.18
CA ARG A 16 12.09 -31.45 26.90
C ARG A 16 12.65 -30.06 26.57
N THR A 17 12.14 -29.02 27.22
CA THR A 17 12.74 -27.69 27.17
C THR A 17 13.86 -27.61 28.22
N ARG A 18 15.01 -27.00 27.88
CA ARG A 18 16.16 -26.87 28.81
C ARG A 18 15.93 -25.81 29.90
N LEU A 19 14.69 -25.63 30.34
CA LEU A 19 14.31 -24.61 31.30
C LEU A 19 14.82 -24.96 32.69
N GLN A 20 15.50 -24.02 33.33
CA GLN A 20 16.02 -24.11 34.69
C GLN A 20 15.09 -23.42 35.68
N PRO A 21 15.10 -23.79 36.97
CA PRO A 21 14.41 -23.05 38.01
C PRO A 21 14.87 -21.58 38.04
N GLY A 22 13.94 -20.65 37.79
CA GLY A 22 14.22 -19.21 37.69
C GLY A 22 14.17 -18.65 36.26
N ASP A 23 14.05 -19.50 35.24
CA ASP A 23 13.86 -19.04 33.86
C ASP A 23 12.51 -18.32 33.69
N SER A 24 12.55 -17.18 33.02
CA SER A 24 11.36 -16.43 32.63
C SER A 24 10.97 -16.81 31.20
N VAL A 25 9.79 -17.39 31.03
CA VAL A 25 9.21 -17.67 29.72
C VAL A 25 8.37 -16.47 29.32
N THR A 26 8.73 -15.83 28.22
CA THR A 26 7.91 -14.75 27.65
C THR A 26 7.03 -15.31 26.54
N LEU A 27 5.71 -15.19 26.71
CA LEU A 27 4.73 -15.40 25.66
C LEU A 27 4.69 -14.15 24.78
N GLN A 28 5.15 -14.28 23.55
CA GLN A 28 5.04 -13.20 22.57
C GLN A 28 3.79 -13.42 21.73
N ILE A 29 2.69 -12.80 22.14
CA ILE A 29 1.48 -12.74 21.32
C ILE A 29 1.72 -11.69 20.25
N ARG A 30 1.81 -12.08 18.98
CA ARG A 30 1.78 -11.11 17.89
C ARG A 30 0.33 -10.65 17.72
N PRO A 31 0.04 -9.35 17.69
CA PRO A 31 -1.32 -8.90 17.43
C PRO A 31 -1.76 -9.45 16.06
N PRO A 32 -2.97 -10.02 15.94
CA PRO A 32 -3.46 -10.54 14.68
C PRO A 32 -3.56 -9.39 13.68
N VAL A 33 -3.00 -9.59 12.48
CA VAL A 33 -3.11 -8.62 11.39
C VAL A 33 -4.46 -8.86 10.73
N VAL A 34 -5.40 -7.94 10.96
CA VAL A 34 -6.73 -7.95 10.35
C VAL A 34 -6.86 -6.75 9.42
N GLN A 35 -7.34 -7.00 8.21
CA GLN A 35 -7.67 -5.98 7.23
C GLN A 35 -9.15 -6.06 6.87
N ALA A 36 -9.72 -4.95 6.42
CA ALA A 36 -11.13 -4.83 6.09
C ALA A 36 -11.35 -4.12 4.76
N THR A 37 -12.29 -4.61 3.98
CA THR A 37 -12.97 -3.85 2.93
C THR A 37 -14.24 -3.22 3.51
N SER A 38 -15.11 -2.66 2.67
CA SER A 38 -16.38 -2.08 3.14
C SER A 38 -17.33 -3.12 3.77
N GLN A 39 -17.22 -4.40 3.37
CA GLN A 39 -18.16 -5.46 3.78
C GLN A 39 -17.51 -6.82 4.03
N ALA A 40 -16.18 -6.91 4.03
CA ALA A 40 -15.46 -8.15 4.28
C ALA A 40 -14.18 -7.90 5.09
N TRP A 41 -13.65 -8.98 5.64
CA TRP A 41 -12.45 -8.98 6.47
C TRP A 41 -11.54 -10.14 6.11
N ALA A 42 -10.25 -9.94 6.35
CA ALA A 42 -9.23 -10.96 6.21
C ALA A 42 -8.25 -10.88 7.38
N ALA A 43 -7.81 -12.02 7.89
CA ALA A 43 -6.80 -12.10 8.93
C ALA A 43 -5.67 -13.05 8.57
N ILE A 44 -4.44 -12.67 8.89
CA ILE A 44 -3.27 -13.55 8.80
C ILE A 44 -3.17 -14.35 10.09
N LEU A 45 -3.09 -15.67 9.99
CA LEU A 45 -2.88 -16.59 11.10
C LEU A 45 -1.39 -16.77 11.42
N ASP A 46 -1.08 -17.37 12.58
CA ASP A 46 0.30 -17.60 13.03
C ASP A 46 1.12 -18.51 12.10
N ASP A 47 0.45 -19.38 11.33
CA ASP A 47 1.07 -20.23 10.31
C ASP A 47 1.26 -19.53 8.96
N GLY A 48 0.88 -18.26 8.85
CA GLY A 48 0.94 -17.45 7.63
C GLY A 48 -0.18 -17.75 6.62
N SER A 49 -1.18 -18.56 6.97
CA SER A 49 -2.39 -18.69 6.16
C SER A 49 -3.36 -17.52 6.39
N VAL A 50 -4.31 -17.33 5.48
CA VAL A 50 -5.32 -16.27 5.58
C VAL A 50 -6.70 -16.88 5.74
N VAL A 51 -7.49 -16.29 6.63
CA VAL A 51 -8.92 -16.56 6.77
C VAL A 51 -9.72 -15.33 6.36
N THR A 52 -10.78 -15.52 5.60
CA THR A 52 -11.67 -14.44 5.13
C THR A 52 -13.10 -14.66 5.61
N TRP A 53 -13.84 -13.57 5.83
CA TRP A 53 -15.26 -13.63 6.15
C TRP A 53 -15.98 -12.34 5.74
N GLY A 54 -17.30 -12.40 5.63
CA GLY A 54 -18.15 -11.27 5.21
C GLY A 54 -18.73 -11.46 3.82
N ASN A 55 -18.99 -10.37 3.10
CA ASN A 55 -19.61 -10.41 1.78
C ASN A 55 -18.64 -10.99 0.72
N PRO A 56 -18.99 -12.09 0.02
CA PRO A 56 -18.15 -12.70 -1.02
C PRO A 56 -17.74 -11.73 -2.13
N SER A 57 -18.64 -10.84 -2.57
CA SER A 57 -18.34 -9.85 -3.62
C SER A 57 -17.30 -8.82 -3.22
N TYR A 58 -16.99 -8.70 -1.93
CA TYR A 58 -16.00 -7.78 -1.37
C TYR A 58 -14.75 -8.52 -0.85
N GLY A 59 -14.59 -9.80 -1.20
CA GLY A 59 -13.47 -10.64 -0.77
C GLY A 59 -13.68 -11.37 0.56
N GLY A 60 -14.93 -11.48 1.03
CA GLY A 60 -15.28 -12.33 2.17
C GLY A 60 -15.12 -13.82 1.88
N ASP A 61 -15.11 -14.19 0.60
CA ASP A 61 -14.74 -15.51 0.09
C ASP A 61 -13.48 -15.34 -0.78
N SER A 62 -12.36 -15.93 -0.35
CA SER A 62 -11.11 -15.93 -1.11
C SER A 62 -11.12 -16.86 -2.32
N GLY A 63 -12.08 -17.79 -2.41
CA GLY A 63 -12.33 -18.67 -3.56
C GLY A 63 -11.06 -19.16 -4.27
N TRP A 64 -10.84 -18.64 -5.48
CA TRP A 64 -9.72 -19.04 -6.35
C TRP A 64 -8.33 -18.69 -5.80
N ALA A 65 -8.23 -17.71 -4.91
CA ALA A 65 -6.98 -17.31 -4.27
C ALA A 65 -6.61 -18.19 -3.05
N GLU A 66 -7.58 -18.90 -2.48
CA GLU A 66 -7.39 -19.72 -1.26
C GLU A 66 -6.19 -20.67 -1.31
N PRO A 67 -5.90 -21.38 -2.43
CA PRO A 67 -4.74 -22.27 -2.51
C PRO A 67 -3.39 -21.56 -2.35
N ASP A 68 -3.33 -20.29 -2.76
CA ASP A 68 -2.10 -19.50 -2.77
C ASP A 68 -1.94 -18.62 -1.51
N LEU A 69 -2.99 -18.48 -0.68
CA LEU A 69 -2.94 -17.72 0.58
C LEU A 69 -2.25 -18.50 1.70
N ARG A 70 -0.96 -18.81 1.50
CA ARG A 70 -0.06 -19.51 2.43
C ARG A 70 1.26 -18.76 2.52
N ASN A 71 1.82 -18.63 3.73
CA ASN A 71 3.02 -17.82 3.97
C ASN A 71 2.84 -16.33 3.61
N VAL A 72 1.64 -15.80 3.86
CA VAL A 72 1.33 -14.39 3.68
C VAL A 72 2.00 -13.57 4.77
N VAL A 73 2.70 -12.50 4.37
CA VAL A 73 3.42 -11.60 5.28
C VAL A 73 2.72 -10.27 5.49
N LYS A 74 1.88 -9.85 4.52
CA LYS A 74 1.11 -8.60 4.59
C LYS A 74 -0.16 -8.74 3.78
N ILE A 75 -1.26 -8.16 4.28
CA ILE A 75 -2.48 -7.91 3.52
C ILE A 75 -2.67 -6.40 3.45
N GLN A 76 -3.08 -5.92 2.28
CA GLN A 76 -3.57 -4.57 2.04
C GLN A 76 -4.99 -4.67 1.48
N SER A 77 -5.88 -3.76 1.87
CA SER A 77 -7.25 -3.71 1.34
C SER A 77 -7.56 -2.36 0.70
N ASN A 78 -8.48 -2.40 -0.24
CA ASN A 78 -9.27 -1.25 -0.67
C ASN A 78 -10.75 -1.49 -0.28
N PRO A 79 -11.68 -0.55 -0.52
CA PRO A 79 -13.09 -0.73 -0.19
C PRO A 79 -13.80 -1.96 -0.80
N TRP A 80 -13.22 -2.64 -1.80
CA TRP A 80 -13.83 -3.70 -2.62
C TRP A 80 -13.03 -5.00 -2.69
N ALA A 81 -11.71 -4.95 -2.48
CA ALA A 81 -10.80 -6.05 -2.72
C ALA A 81 -9.61 -6.06 -1.75
N PHE A 82 -8.88 -7.17 -1.75
CA PHE A 82 -7.66 -7.37 -0.99
C PHE A 82 -6.50 -7.77 -1.90
N ALA A 83 -5.29 -7.47 -1.44
CA ALA A 83 -4.04 -7.96 -2.01
C ALA A 83 -3.10 -8.43 -0.88
N ALA A 84 -2.52 -9.61 -1.05
CA ALA A 84 -1.58 -10.22 -0.11
C ALA A 84 -0.19 -10.32 -0.72
N ILE A 85 0.82 -9.94 0.06
CA ILE A 85 2.24 -10.20 -0.25
C ILE A 85 2.62 -11.51 0.44
N LEU A 86 3.20 -12.41 -0.34
CA LEU A 86 3.73 -13.71 0.10
C LEU A 86 5.19 -13.57 0.52
N HIS A 87 5.69 -14.52 1.32
CA HIS A 87 7.08 -14.52 1.78
C HIS A 87 8.11 -14.58 0.63
N ASP A 88 7.74 -15.12 -0.53
CA ASP A 88 8.58 -15.12 -1.74
C ASP A 88 8.55 -13.79 -2.52
N GLY A 89 7.80 -12.80 -2.03
CA GLY A 89 7.61 -11.50 -2.68
C GLY A 89 6.60 -11.54 -3.84
N SER A 90 5.86 -12.63 -4.02
CA SER A 90 4.75 -12.65 -4.98
C SER A 90 3.45 -12.11 -4.39
N VAL A 91 2.51 -11.72 -5.25
CA VAL A 91 1.24 -11.10 -4.84
C VAL A 91 0.06 -11.94 -5.31
N VAL A 92 -0.93 -12.06 -4.43
CA VAL A 92 -2.24 -12.65 -4.72
C VAL A 92 -3.32 -11.64 -4.36
N ALA A 93 -4.30 -11.41 -5.24
CA ALA A 93 -5.44 -10.55 -4.97
C ALA A 93 -6.75 -11.33 -4.99
N TRP A 94 -7.78 -10.83 -4.31
CA TRP A 94 -9.13 -11.40 -4.34
C TRP A 94 -10.17 -10.34 -3.98
N GLY A 95 -11.44 -10.64 -4.27
CA GLY A 95 -12.58 -9.72 -4.12
C GLY A 95 -13.11 -9.28 -5.48
N ASP A 96 -13.59 -8.04 -5.57
CA ASP A 96 -14.17 -7.51 -6.80
C ASP A 96 -13.11 -7.42 -7.92
N LEU A 97 -13.34 -8.12 -9.04
CA LEU A 97 -12.40 -8.25 -10.14
C LEU A 97 -12.07 -6.90 -10.80
N ASP A 98 -13.07 -6.04 -10.97
CA ASP A 98 -12.92 -4.75 -11.64
C ASP A 98 -12.24 -3.71 -10.73
N LYS A 99 -12.21 -3.97 -9.41
CA LYS A 99 -11.64 -3.09 -8.39
C LYS A 99 -10.36 -3.62 -7.76
N GLY A 100 -9.60 -4.41 -8.54
CA GLY A 100 -8.26 -4.88 -8.16
C GLY A 100 -8.23 -6.24 -7.46
N GLY A 101 -9.36 -6.95 -7.43
CA GLY A 101 -9.47 -8.30 -6.90
C GLY A 101 -8.85 -9.37 -7.79
N SER A 102 -8.27 -9.03 -8.95
CA SER A 102 -7.50 -9.93 -9.80
C SER A 102 -6.26 -9.21 -10.36
N ILE A 103 -5.14 -9.93 -10.40
CA ILE A 103 -3.88 -9.46 -10.99
C ILE A 103 -3.70 -10.27 -12.26
N GLY A 104 -3.87 -9.63 -13.42
CA GLY A 104 -3.84 -10.32 -14.72
C GLY A 104 -2.52 -11.02 -15.05
N GLN A 105 -1.44 -10.70 -14.33
CA GLN A 105 -0.13 -11.32 -14.44
C GLN A 105 0.48 -11.59 -13.07
N ARG A 106 1.36 -12.60 -12.95
CA ARG A 106 2.03 -12.89 -11.67
C ARG A 106 3.04 -11.80 -11.36
N LEU A 107 2.79 -11.02 -10.31
CA LEU A 107 3.76 -10.06 -9.76
C LEU A 107 4.72 -10.78 -8.81
N THR A 108 6.02 -10.46 -8.90
CA THR A 108 7.08 -11.03 -8.05
C THR A 108 8.07 -9.94 -7.64
N GLY A 109 8.81 -10.18 -6.56
CA GLY A 109 9.75 -9.20 -6.04
C GLY A 109 9.07 -7.96 -5.47
N VAL A 110 7.82 -8.07 -5.01
CA VAL A 110 7.07 -6.97 -4.40
C VAL A 110 7.49 -6.81 -2.95
N ARG A 111 7.84 -5.57 -2.59
CA ARG A 111 8.21 -5.18 -1.23
C ARG A 111 7.02 -4.62 -0.47
N ASP A 112 6.18 -3.85 -1.14
CA ASP A 112 5.04 -3.18 -0.51
C ASP A 112 3.88 -3.00 -1.48
N ILE A 113 2.66 -2.86 -0.94
CA ILE A 113 1.44 -2.57 -1.70
C ILE A 113 0.71 -1.42 -1.03
N GLN A 114 0.28 -0.47 -1.86
CA GLN A 114 -0.60 0.62 -1.49
C GLN A 114 -1.92 0.52 -2.26
N ALA A 115 -2.99 1.11 -1.72
CA ALA A 115 -4.35 0.93 -2.23
C ALA A 115 -5.08 2.26 -2.34
N SER A 116 -5.67 2.57 -3.50
CA SER A 116 -6.64 3.67 -3.66
C SER A 116 -8.05 3.15 -3.35
N ALA A 117 -9.12 3.91 -3.66
CA ALA A 117 -10.48 3.39 -3.41
C ALA A 117 -10.88 2.23 -4.34
N ARG A 118 -10.16 2.00 -5.45
CA ARG A 118 -10.56 1.03 -6.49
C ARG A 118 -9.39 0.33 -7.20
N ALA A 119 -8.16 0.61 -6.80
CA ALA A 119 -6.96 0.06 -7.41
C ALA A 119 -5.87 -0.17 -6.37
N PHE A 120 -4.80 -0.83 -6.80
CA PHE A 120 -3.60 -1.07 -6.02
C PHE A 120 -2.36 -0.67 -6.81
N ALA A 121 -1.29 -0.36 -6.07
CA ALA A 121 0.05 -0.13 -6.60
C ALA A 121 1.07 -0.91 -5.76
N ALA A 122 1.83 -1.80 -6.41
CA ALA A 122 2.92 -2.54 -5.83
C ALA A 122 4.25 -1.81 -6.05
N ILE A 123 5.08 -1.75 -5.01
CA ILE A 123 6.47 -1.27 -5.08
C ILE A 123 7.37 -2.50 -5.12
N LEU A 124 8.16 -2.64 -6.18
CA LEU A 124 9.08 -3.76 -6.36
C LEU A 124 10.43 -3.50 -5.66
N ASN A 125 11.20 -4.57 -5.45
CA ASN A 125 12.51 -4.52 -4.82
C ASN A 125 13.55 -3.72 -5.60
N ASP A 126 13.37 -3.56 -6.92
CA ASP A 126 14.19 -2.70 -7.78
C ASP A 126 13.72 -1.22 -7.79
N GLY A 127 12.65 -0.91 -7.04
CA GLY A 127 12.08 0.42 -6.93
C GLY A 127 11.13 0.80 -8.05
N SER A 128 10.81 -0.11 -8.99
CA SER A 128 9.73 0.07 -9.97
C SER A 128 8.35 -0.08 -9.32
N VAL A 129 7.30 0.37 -10.03
CA VAL A 129 5.91 0.30 -9.57
C VAL A 129 5.06 -0.40 -10.62
N GLU A 130 4.17 -1.26 -10.14
CA GLU A 130 3.14 -1.94 -10.94
C GLU A 130 1.78 -1.62 -10.36
N ALA A 131 0.80 -1.23 -11.18
CA ALA A 131 -0.56 -0.92 -10.72
C ALA A 131 -1.60 -1.82 -11.40
N TRP A 132 -2.69 -2.09 -10.69
CA TRP A 132 -3.81 -2.88 -11.22
C TRP A 132 -5.15 -2.48 -10.58
N GLY A 133 -6.25 -2.87 -11.23
CA GLY A 133 -7.61 -2.55 -10.82
C GLY A 133 -8.24 -1.52 -11.74
N ASP A 134 -9.16 -0.71 -11.20
CA ASP A 134 -9.92 0.27 -11.96
C ASP A 134 -9.02 1.36 -12.55
N GLU A 135 -9.11 1.62 -13.85
CA GLU A 135 -8.31 2.66 -14.53
C GLU A 135 -8.55 4.03 -13.91
N ASP A 136 -9.82 4.39 -13.69
CA ASP A 136 -10.24 5.62 -12.99
C ASP A 136 -9.76 5.67 -11.53
N GLY A 137 -9.34 4.55 -10.96
CA GLY A 137 -8.79 4.46 -9.61
C GLY A 137 -7.26 4.52 -9.55
N GLY A 138 -6.58 4.63 -10.70
CA GLY A 138 -5.12 4.53 -10.82
C GLY A 138 -4.61 3.11 -11.00
N GLY A 139 -5.46 2.19 -11.49
CA GLY A 139 -5.11 0.80 -11.81
C GLY A 139 -4.33 0.62 -13.10
N PHE A 140 -4.00 1.72 -13.80
CA PHE A 140 -3.19 1.71 -15.01
C PHE A 140 -2.03 2.71 -14.87
N LEU A 141 -0.82 2.27 -15.24
CA LEU A 141 0.37 3.12 -15.36
C LEU A 141 0.60 3.44 -16.83
N SER A 142 0.74 4.72 -17.17
CA SER A 142 1.22 5.12 -18.50
C SER A 142 2.70 4.76 -18.66
N GLU A 143 3.14 4.51 -19.90
CA GLU A 143 4.53 4.15 -20.24
C GLU A 143 5.58 5.08 -19.60
N ASP A 144 5.26 6.37 -19.44
CA ASP A 144 6.13 7.37 -18.81
C ASP A 144 6.52 7.07 -17.34
N ILE A 145 5.76 6.22 -16.63
CA ILE A 145 6.01 5.85 -15.23
C ILE A 145 6.79 4.53 -15.13
N VAL A 146 6.78 3.69 -16.17
CA VAL A 146 7.44 2.37 -16.16
C VAL A 146 8.96 2.51 -15.99
N ASP A 147 9.54 3.63 -16.46
CA ASP A 147 10.97 3.96 -16.32
C ASP A 147 11.32 4.67 -14.99
N CYS A 148 10.34 4.90 -14.10
CA CYS A 148 10.57 5.53 -12.81
C CYS A 148 11.18 4.54 -11.82
N HIS A 149 12.46 4.26 -11.97
CA HIS A 149 13.24 3.54 -10.97
C HIS A 149 13.35 4.38 -9.69
N LEU A 150 13.37 3.69 -8.55
CA LEU A 150 13.68 4.23 -7.22
C LEU A 150 12.54 4.97 -6.51
N VAL A 151 11.34 4.37 -6.45
CA VAL A 151 10.25 4.90 -5.63
C VAL A 151 10.54 4.75 -4.13
N ARG A 152 10.58 5.88 -3.42
CA ARG A 152 10.81 5.96 -1.97
C ARG A 152 9.53 5.80 -1.15
N GLY A 153 8.38 6.12 -1.74
CA GLY A 153 7.07 5.96 -1.13
C GLY A 153 5.94 6.36 -2.08
N ILE A 154 4.79 5.71 -1.93
CA ILE A 154 3.55 5.97 -2.68
C ILE A 154 2.47 6.41 -1.70
N GLN A 155 1.72 7.45 -2.06
CA GLN A 155 0.49 7.85 -1.39
C GLN A 155 -0.68 7.94 -2.35
N TRP A 156 -1.89 7.99 -1.80
CA TRP A 156 -3.12 7.82 -2.54
C TRP A 156 -4.22 8.70 -1.99
N ASN A 157 -5.14 9.05 -2.88
CA ASN A 157 -6.47 9.51 -2.51
C ASN A 157 -7.52 8.54 -3.07
N CYS A 158 -8.79 8.92 -3.10
CA CYS A 158 -9.83 8.00 -3.53
C CYS A 158 -9.70 7.52 -5.00
N ARG A 159 -8.99 8.25 -5.87
CA ARG A 159 -8.89 7.91 -7.31
C ARG A 159 -7.53 8.13 -7.97
N ALA A 160 -6.55 8.60 -7.22
CA ALA A 160 -5.22 8.88 -7.74
C ALA A 160 -4.12 8.46 -6.75
N PHE A 161 -2.92 8.26 -7.29
CA PHE A 161 -1.69 7.98 -6.56
C PHE A 161 -0.63 9.04 -6.85
N ALA A 162 0.30 9.18 -5.91
CA ALA A 162 1.50 9.99 -6.03
C ALA A 162 2.70 9.21 -5.48
N ALA A 163 3.77 9.07 -6.26
CA ALA A 163 5.01 8.45 -5.82
C ALA A 163 6.15 9.46 -5.79
N ILE A 164 7.02 9.39 -4.76
CA ILE A 164 8.32 10.08 -4.78
C ILE A 164 9.38 9.14 -5.32
N LEU A 165 10.22 9.64 -6.23
CA LEU A 165 11.44 9.02 -6.72
C LEU A 165 12.65 9.45 -5.86
N ASP A 166 13.71 8.65 -5.81
CA ASP A 166 14.94 8.96 -5.05
C ASP A 166 15.65 10.23 -5.53
N SER A 167 15.39 10.68 -6.76
CA SER A 167 15.79 12.00 -7.26
C SER A 167 15.08 13.16 -6.53
N GLY A 168 14.12 12.85 -5.67
CA GLY A 168 13.17 13.77 -5.07
C GLY A 168 12.11 14.23 -6.06
N SER A 169 11.91 13.54 -7.18
CA SER A 169 10.82 13.79 -8.12
C SER A 169 9.53 13.15 -7.66
N VAL A 170 8.39 13.68 -8.11
CA VAL A 170 7.07 13.11 -7.83
C VAL A 170 6.35 12.84 -9.13
N VAL A 171 5.75 11.66 -9.21
CA VAL A 171 4.90 11.23 -10.32
C VAL A 171 3.50 10.95 -9.78
N THR A 172 2.49 11.38 -10.51
CA THR A 172 1.07 11.18 -10.17
C THR A 172 0.38 10.40 -11.28
N TRP A 173 -0.55 9.51 -10.92
CA TRP A 173 -1.37 8.75 -11.87
C TRP A 173 -2.78 8.49 -11.30
N GLY A 174 -3.76 8.24 -12.17
CA GLY A 174 -5.17 8.03 -11.83
C GLY A 174 -6.09 9.12 -12.37
N ASP A 175 -7.28 9.30 -11.77
CA ASP A 175 -8.29 10.27 -12.26
C ASP A 175 -7.74 11.71 -12.23
N ALA A 176 -7.72 12.34 -13.41
CA ALA A 176 -7.27 13.71 -13.61
C ALA A 176 -7.99 14.72 -12.69
N ALA A 177 -9.30 14.53 -12.48
CA ALA A 177 -10.09 15.39 -11.60
C ALA A 177 -9.65 15.28 -10.13
N TYR A 178 -8.98 14.20 -9.75
CA TYR A 178 -8.47 13.94 -8.40
C TYR A 178 -6.95 14.14 -8.32
N GLY A 179 -6.36 14.83 -9.29
CA GLY A 179 -4.93 15.14 -9.32
C GLY A 179 -4.04 14.01 -9.85
N GLY A 180 -4.63 13.01 -10.51
CA GLY A 180 -3.94 11.87 -11.13
C GLY A 180 -3.38 12.12 -12.53
N GLU A 181 -3.38 13.37 -13.02
CA GLU A 181 -2.77 13.64 -14.32
C GLU A 181 -1.28 13.28 -14.32
N CYS A 182 -0.91 12.38 -15.22
CA CYS A 182 0.47 12.04 -15.52
C CYS A 182 1.00 13.06 -16.52
N ASN A 183 1.70 14.07 -16.02
CA ASN A 183 2.61 14.86 -16.86
C ASN A 183 3.93 14.96 -16.12
N THR A 184 5.01 14.53 -16.78
CA THR A 184 6.41 14.45 -16.34
C THR A 184 7.04 15.82 -16.06
N GLY A 185 6.37 16.65 -15.26
CA GLY A 185 6.87 17.92 -14.77
C GLY A 185 7.68 17.75 -13.52
N HIS A 186 8.92 17.28 -13.67
CA HIS A 186 10.11 17.60 -12.88
C HIS A 186 9.90 18.24 -11.48
N LEU A 187 9.10 17.60 -10.63
CA LEU A 187 9.20 17.70 -9.19
C LEU A 187 10.64 17.30 -8.82
N ARG A 188 11.30 17.97 -7.88
CA ARG A 188 12.66 17.62 -7.41
C ARG A 188 12.76 17.98 -5.93
N GLY A 189 13.52 17.23 -5.14
CA GLY A 189 13.81 17.51 -3.73
C GLY A 189 12.88 16.94 -2.65
N VAL A 190 11.91 16.06 -2.97
CA VAL A 190 10.92 15.54 -2.00
C VAL A 190 11.50 14.58 -0.97
N VAL A 191 11.26 14.87 0.32
CA VAL A 191 11.85 14.17 1.47
C VAL A 191 10.86 13.23 2.19
N ALA A 192 9.55 13.50 2.13
CA ALA A 192 8.50 12.71 2.78
C ALA A 192 7.13 12.81 2.08
N ILE A 193 6.19 11.91 2.39
CA ILE A 193 4.75 12.08 2.12
C ILE A 193 4.01 11.61 3.39
N GLU A 194 3.01 12.37 3.85
CA GLU A 194 2.20 12.07 5.02
C GLU A 194 0.69 12.18 4.70
N ALA A 195 -0.08 11.10 4.85
CA ALA A 195 -1.53 11.14 4.74
C ALA A 195 -2.13 11.78 5.99
N THR A 196 -2.97 12.81 5.84
CA THR A 196 -3.69 13.41 6.98
C THR A 196 -5.19 13.41 6.71
N ILE A 197 -6.00 12.91 7.64
CA ILE A 197 -7.47 12.84 7.51
C ILE A 197 -8.16 14.22 7.55
N SER A 198 -7.44 15.32 7.77
CA SER A 198 -7.99 16.68 7.68
C SER A 198 -6.87 17.72 7.60
N ALA A 199 -6.93 18.65 6.64
CA ALA A 199 -6.80 20.10 6.88
C ALA A 199 -6.61 20.91 5.58
N PHE A 200 -7.53 21.87 5.37
CA PHE A 200 -7.38 23.20 4.76
C PHE A 200 -6.40 23.40 3.58
N ALA A 201 -6.92 23.69 2.37
CA ALA A 201 -6.92 25.05 1.81
C ALA A 201 -7.59 25.10 0.42
N THR A 202 -8.29 26.20 0.20
CA THR A 202 -9.01 26.61 -1.01
C THR A 202 -8.05 27.02 -2.13
N GLU A 203 -8.06 26.27 -3.23
CA GLU A 203 -8.10 26.70 -4.64
C GLU A 203 -7.81 25.46 -5.50
N GLY A 204 -8.85 24.66 -5.74
CA GLY A 204 -8.76 23.39 -6.46
C GLY A 204 -8.60 23.58 -7.97
N GLY A 205 -7.60 22.92 -8.53
CA GLY A 205 -7.35 22.81 -9.96
C GLY A 205 -6.42 21.64 -10.25
N ASP A 206 -6.47 21.17 -11.50
CA ASP A 206 -5.55 20.20 -12.12
C ASP A 206 -4.08 20.50 -11.79
N SER A 207 -3.28 19.45 -11.55
CA SER A 207 -1.84 19.53 -11.23
C SER A 207 -1.06 20.28 -12.32
N SER A 208 -1.55 20.32 -13.56
CA SER A 208 -0.98 21.11 -14.66
C SER A 208 -0.86 22.61 -14.31
N ARG A 209 -1.79 23.16 -13.52
CA ARG A 209 -1.84 24.59 -13.17
C ARG A 209 -0.81 24.98 -12.11
N VAL A 210 -0.39 24.02 -11.29
CA VAL A 210 0.56 24.25 -10.18
C VAL A 210 1.94 23.64 -10.42
N GLN A 211 2.15 22.98 -11.56
CA GLN A 211 3.38 22.27 -11.93
C GLN A 211 4.65 23.11 -11.78
N ALA A 212 4.61 24.39 -12.17
CA ALA A 212 5.77 25.28 -12.05
C ALA A 212 6.16 25.61 -10.60
N GLN A 213 5.19 25.49 -9.68
CA GLN A 213 5.34 25.80 -8.25
C GLN A 213 5.83 24.59 -7.45
N LEU A 214 5.70 23.40 -8.00
CA LEU A 214 6.04 22.13 -7.39
C LEU A 214 7.55 21.81 -7.48
N ARG A 215 8.38 22.69 -6.91
CA ARG A 215 9.85 22.54 -6.86
C ARG A 215 10.37 22.55 -5.43
N ASN A 216 11.32 21.66 -5.14
CA ASN A 216 11.87 21.46 -3.80
C ASN A 216 10.77 21.11 -2.78
N VAL A 217 9.82 20.26 -3.16
CA VAL A 217 8.83 19.76 -2.21
C VAL A 217 9.58 19.05 -1.08
N VAL A 218 9.11 19.12 0.15
CA VAL A 218 9.66 18.48 1.34
C VAL A 218 8.69 17.42 1.82
N SER A 219 7.40 17.72 1.83
CA SER A 219 6.36 16.73 2.08
C SER A 219 5.16 16.90 1.15
N ILE A 220 4.44 15.81 0.89
CA ILE A 220 3.11 15.86 0.28
C ILE A 220 2.10 15.31 1.29
N ALA A 221 0.91 15.88 1.34
CA ALA A 221 -0.23 15.37 2.07
C ALA A 221 -1.39 15.14 1.12
N ALA A 222 -2.19 14.11 1.37
CA ALA A 222 -3.37 13.77 0.58
C ALA A 222 -4.62 13.89 1.45
N ASP A 223 -5.70 14.43 0.87
CA ASP A 223 -7.05 14.35 1.41
C ASP A 223 -7.96 13.55 0.46
N THR A 224 -9.27 13.49 0.74
CA THR A 224 -10.24 12.71 -0.03
C THR A 224 -10.27 13.04 -1.53
N ARG A 225 -9.97 14.29 -1.93
CA ARG A 225 -10.09 14.78 -3.31
C ARG A 225 -8.90 15.62 -3.81
N SER A 226 -7.94 15.90 -2.96
CA SER A 226 -6.85 16.84 -3.21
C SER A 226 -5.54 16.39 -2.59
N PHE A 227 -4.45 17.00 -3.03
CA PHE A 227 -3.12 16.87 -2.49
C PHE A 227 -2.58 18.25 -2.12
N THR A 228 -1.70 18.31 -1.13
CA THR A 228 -0.98 19.51 -0.71
C THR A 228 0.51 19.19 -0.58
N ALA A 229 1.36 19.91 -1.29
CA ALA A 229 2.81 19.85 -1.17
C ALA A 229 3.33 20.98 -0.28
N ILE A 230 4.18 20.65 0.70
CA ILE A 230 5.00 21.61 1.44
C ILE A 230 6.34 21.72 0.72
N LEU A 231 6.76 22.93 0.36
CA LEU A 231 8.05 23.21 -0.28
C LEU A 231 9.15 23.50 0.75
N SER A 232 10.41 23.41 0.35
CA SER A 232 11.59 23.62 1.21
C SER A 232 11.75 25.06 1.67
N ASN A 233 11.04 25.99 1.03
CA ASN A 233 10.93 27.38 1.45
C ASN A 233 9.76 27.61 2.44
N GLY A 234 9.04 26.55 2.85
CA GLY A 234 7.89 26.60 3.75
C GLY A 234 6.56 26.94 3.08
N SER A 235 6.51 27.12 1.76
CA SER A 235 5.27 27.40 1.03
C SER A 235 4.43 26.14 0.81
N LEU A 236 3.11 26.30 0.71
CA LEU A 236 2.17 25.21 0.44
C LEU A 236 1.61 25.35 -0.98
N VAL A 237 1.49 24.22 -1.69
CA VAL A 237 0.89 24.15 -3.03
C VAL A 237 -0.15 23.04 -3.03
N ALA A 238 -1.42 23.34 -3.30
CA ALA A 238 -2.50 22.36 -3.33
C ALA A 238 -3.04 22.13 -4.76
N TRP A 239 -3.48 20.91 -5.06
CA TRP A 239 -4.11 20.54 -6.34
C TRP A 239 -5.14 19.41 -6.18
N GLY A 240 -6.09 19.28 -7.10
CA GLY A 240 -7.20 18.31 -7.05
C GLY A 240 -8.61 18.94 -6.96
N ALA A 241 -9.64 18.11 -6.90
CA ALA A 241 -11.05 18.53 -6.96
C ALA A 241 -11.58 19.09 -5.63
N VAL A 242 -12.49 20.06 -5.76
CA VAL A 242 -13.34 20.59 -4.68
C VAL A 242 -14.61 19.74 -4.58
#